data_AF-A0A183GEV5-F1
#
_entry.id   AF-A0A183GEV5-F1
#
_cell.length_a   1.000
_cell.length_b   1.000
_cell.length_c   1.000
_cell.angle_alpha   90.00
_cell.angle_beta   90.00
_cell.angle_gamma   90.00
#
_symmetry.space_group_name_H-M   'P 1'
#
loop_
_entity.id
_entity.type
_entity.pdbx_description
1 polymer ?
#
loop_
_entity_poly.entity_id
_entity_poly.type
_entity_poly.pdbx_seq_one_letter_code
_entity_poly.pdbx_strand_id
1 'polypeptide(L)'
;MPSIGSPFREDFLAQLRRLGYGNMTDQVAITTRAKERLILRMSALPPQRRAALSYGKSELIKQCSFNSMQCDIEKEFKLHIDPSFGNCYTFNAKPNATLASSRAGPSYGRWRRR
;
A
#
# COMPACT_ATOMS: atom_id res chain seq x y z
N MET A 1 -20.66 -6.19 -11.69
CA MET A 1 -21.94 -5.47 -11.50
C MET A 1 -22.91 -6.34 -10.70
N PRO A 2 -23.81 -5.78 -9.87
CA PRO A 2 -24.84 -6.54 -9.18
C PRO A 2 -25.75 -7.27 -10.16
N SER A 3 -26.25 -8.45 -9.77
CA SER A 3 -27.24 -9.20 -10.56
C SER A 3 -28.55 -8.42 -10.72
N ILE A 4 -29.32 -8.69 -11.76
CA ILE A 4 -30.56 -7.94 -12.09
C ILE A 4 -31.59 -8.02 -10.94
N GLY A 5 -31.64 -9.13 -10.21
CA GLY A 5 -32.54 -9.31 -9.06
C GLY A 5 -31.97 -8.87 -7.71
N SER A 6 -30.80 -8.23 -7.66
CA SER A 6 -30.23 -7.78 -6.38
C SER A 6 -31.00 -6.57 -5.84
N PRO A 7 -31.44 -6.58 -4.57
CA PRO A 7 -32.11 -5.43 -3.96
C PRO A 7 -31.22 -4.18 -3.86
N PHE A 8 -29.89 -4.36 -3.97
CA PHE A 8 -28.90 -3.28 -3.90
C PHE A 8 -28.54 -2.69 -5.27
N ARG A 9 -29.16 -3.18 -6.36
CA ARG A 9 -28.78 -2.78 -7.73
C ARG A 9 -29.05 -1.31 -8.01
N GLU A 10 -30.20 -0.79 -7.60
CA GLU A 10 -30.56 0.61 -7.81
C GLU A 10 -29.62 1.56 -7.06
N ASP A 11 -29.36 1.28 -5.78
CA ASP A 11 -28.43 2.07 -4.96
C ASP A 11 -27.02 2.07 -5.55
N PHE A 12 -26.53 0.91 -6.01
CA PHE A 12 -25.24 0.78 -6.66
C PHE A 12 -25.16 1.60 -7.95
N LEU A 13 -26.18 1.55 -8.80
CA LEU A 13 -26.23 2.32 -10.05
C LEU A 13 -26.34 3.83 -9.79
N ALA A 14 -27.11 4.23 -8.78
CA ALA A 14 -27.20 5.63 -8.35
C ALA A 14 -25.85 6.15 -7.85
N GLN A 15 -25.12 5.34 -7.08
CA GLN A 15 -23.77 5.67 -6.63
C GLN A 15 -22.78 5.81 -7.79
N LEU A 16 -22.80 4.89 -8.76
CA LEU A 16 -21.95 4.99 -9.96
C LEU A 16 -22.24 6.25 -10.77
N ARG A 17 -23.52 6.62 -10.95
CA ARG A 17 -23.91 7.87 -11.63
C ARG A 17 -23.37 9.09 -10.88
N ARG A 18 -23.52 9.16 -9.56
CA ARG A 18 -22.99 10.25 -8.72
C ARG A 18 -21.47 10.39 -8.81
N LEU A 19 -20.75 9.28 -8.93
CA LEU A 19 -19.29 9.27 -9.09
C LEU A 19 -18.83 9.58 -10.53
N GLY A 20 -19.76 9.74 -11.48
CA GLY A 20 -19.48 10.06 -12.87
C GLY A 20 -19.16 8.84 -13.74
N TYR A 21 -19.57 7.64 -13.31
CA TYR A 21 -19.40 6.37 -14.03
C TYR A 21 -20.69 5.84 -14.66
N GLY A 22 -21.76 6.63 -14.70
CA GLY A 22 -23.10 6.18 -15.13
C GLY A 22 -23.19 5.63 -16.56
N ASN A 23 -22.29 6.05 -17.47
CA ASN A 23 -22.26 5.62 -18.86
C ASN A 23 -21.29 4.44 -19.10
N MET A 24 -20.64 3.94 -18.05
CA MET A 24 -19.69 2.84 -18.16
C MET A 24 -20.39 1.53 -17.76
N THR A 25 -20.37 0.55 -18.67
CA THR A 25 -20.95 -0.78 -18.44
C THR A 25 -19.88 -1.81 -18.07
N ASP A 26 -18.64 -1.59 -18.49
CA ASP A 26 -17.51 -2.45 -18.18
C ASP A 26 -16.93 -2.14 -16.79
N GLN A 27 -16.94 -3.16 -15.93
CA GLN A 27 -16.38 -3.08 -14.59
C GLN A 27 -14.88 -2.80 -14.62
N VAL A 28 -14.15 -3.33 -15.61
CA VAL A 28 -12.70 -3.10 -15.73
C VAL A 28 -12.45 -1.62 -16.03
N ALA A 29 -13.10 -1.06 -17.06
CA ALA A 29 -13.01 0.37 -17.38
C ALA A 29 -13.35 1.29 -16.20
N ILE A 30 -14.39 0.99 -15.42
CA ILE A 30 -14.75 1.76 -14.22
C ILE A 30 -13.61 1.71 -13.20
N THR A 31 -13.10 0.51 -12.88
CA THR A 31 -12.04 0.35 -11.88
C THR A 31 -10.73 1.01 -12.30
N THR A 32 -10.35 0.93 -13.57
CA THR A 32 -9.17 1.60 -14.11
C THR A 32 -9.29 3.11 -13.97
N ARG A 33 -10.40 3.69 -14.43
CA ARG A 33 -10.61 5.14 -14.36
C ARG A 33 -10.75 5.66 -12.94
N ALA A 34 -11.34 4.87 -12.04
CA ALA A 34 -11.40 5.18 -10.61
C ALA A 34 -10.01 5.17 -9.97
N LYS A 35 -9.21 4.15 -10.28
CA LYS A 35 -7.83 4.04 -9.79
C LYS A 35 -6.96 5.19 -10.27
N GLU A 36 -7.03 5.54 -11.55
CA GLU A 36 -6.29 6.69 -12.11
C GLU A 36 -6.67 8.00 -11.43
N ARG A 37 -7.97 8.28 -11.30
CA ARG A 37 -8.45 9.49 -10.60
C ARG A 37 -8.00 9.55 -9.15
N LEU A 38 -7.99 8.41 -8.46
CA LEU A 38 -7.50 8.33 -7.09
C LEU A 38 -6.02 8.65 -7.02
N ILE A 39 -5.19 8.02 -7.86
CA ILE A 39 -3.73 8.26 -7.92
C ILE A 39 -3.45 9.73 -8.23
N LEU A 40 -4.17 10.35 -9.17
CA LEU A 40 -4.03 11.77 -9.51
C LEU A 40 -4.38 12.70 -8.34
N ARG A 41 -5.44 12.40 -7.58
CA ARG A 41 -5.79 13.17 -6.38
C ARG A 41 -4.77 12.99 -5.26
N MET A 42 -4.30 11.75 -5.06
CA MET A 42 -3.29 11.45 -4.06
C MET A 42 -1.96 12.11 -4.42
N SER A 43 -1.54 12.11 -5.69
CA SER A 43 -0.29 12.73 -6.12
C SER A 43 -0.25 14.24 -5.89
N ALA A 44 -1.41 14.92 -5.94
CA ALA A 44 -1.56 16.35 -5.66
C ALA A 44 -1.44 16.71 -4.16
N LEU A 45 -1.53 15.76 -3.24
CA LEU A 45 -1.40 16.02 -1.81
C LEU A 45 0.07 16.20 -1.38
N PRO A 46 0.35 17.06 -0.39
CA PRO A 46 1.69 17.19 0.19
C PRO A 46 2.22 15.85 0.74
N PRO A 47 3.53 15.56 0.63
CA PRO A 47 4.11 14.31 1.10
C PRO A 47 3.79 13.97 2.56
N GLN A 48 3.78 14.95 3.46
CA GLN A 48 3.47 14.71 4.89
C GLN A 48 2.02 14.23 5.07
N ARG A 49 1.07 14.79 4.32
CA ARG A 49 -0.33 14.34 4.36
C ARG A 49 -0.48 12.93 3.80
N ARG A 50 0.22 12.61 2.70
CA ARG A 50 0.21 11.25 2.14
C ARG A 50 0.77 10.23 3.12
N ALA A 51 1.84 10.60 3.82
CA ALA A 51 2.45 9.77 4.84
C ALA A 51 1.49 9.52 6.02
N ALA A 52 0.77 10.54 6.47
CA ALA A 52 -0.16 10.45 7.59
C ALA A 52 -1.44 9.65 7.27
N LEU A 53 -1.88 9.65 6.00
CA LEU A 53 -3.05 8.87 5.55
C LEU A 53 -2.74 7.39 5.30
N SER A 54 -1.46 7.02 5.25
CA SER A 54 -1.00 5.66 4.96
C SER A 54 -0.53 4.95 6.23
N TYR A 55 -0.40 3.63 6.17
CA TYR A 55 0.03 2.81 7.31
C TYR A 55 1.37 3.26 7.92
N GLY A 56 1.41 3.32 9.25
CA GLY A 56 2.63 3.60 10.02
C GLY A 56 3.61 2.42 10.04
N LYS A 57 4.87 2.66 10.45
CA LYS A 57 5.92 1.62 10.54
C LYS A 57 5.51 0.47 11.45
N SER A 58 5.21 0.77 12.71
CA SER A 58 4.85 -0.21 13.74
C SER A 58 3.44 -0.79 13.54
N GLU A 59 2.64 -0.17 12.67
CA GLU A 59 1.37 -0.72 12.21
C GLU A 59 1.59 -1.83 11.18
N LEU A 60 2.39 -1.56 10.14
CA LEU A 60 2.65 -2.51 9.05
C LEU A 60 3.67 -3.60 9.40
N ILE A 61 4.67 -3.27 10.21
CA ILE A 61 5.78 -4.15 10.58
C ILE A 61 5.61 -4.51 12.06
N LYS A 62 5.06 -5.70 12.33
CA LYS A 62 4.84 -6.18 13.69
C LYS A 62 6.08 -6.83 14.31
N GLN A 63 6.90 -7.50 13.50
CA GLN A 63 8.12 -8.18 13.94
C GLN A 63 9.17 -8.09 12.82
N CYS A 64 10.44 -7.93 13.20
CA CYS A 64 11.58 -7.97 12.28
C CYS A 64 12.76 -8.66 12.95
N SER A 65 13.39 -9.58 12.23
CA SER A 65 14.69 -10.13 12.60
C SER A 65 15.60 -10.30 11.38
N PHE A 66 16.90 -10.06 11.57
CA PHE A 66 17.96 -10.23 10.58
C PHE A 66 19.22 -10.76 11.27
N ASN A 67 19.89 -11.78 10.71
CA ASN A 67 21.00 -12.48 11.37
C ASN A 67 20.68 -12.92 12.81
N SER A 68 19.47 -13.43 13.04
CA SER A 68 18.96 -13.81 14.37
C SER A 68 18.88 -12.67 15.41
N MET A 69 19.07 -11.41 15.00
CA MET A 69 18.93 -10.23 15.85
C MET A 69 17.63 -9.48 15.53
N GLN A 70 16.99 -8.90 16.54
CA GLN A 70 15.79 -8.09 16.36
C GLN A 70 16.17 -6.72 15.77
N CYS A 71 15.46 -6.30 14.72
CA CYS A 71 15.70 -5.01 14.06
C CYS A 71 15.05 -3.86 14.84
N ASP A 72 15.66 -2.67 14.83
CA ASP A 72 14.96 -1.44 15.25
C ASP A 72 14.05 -0.94 14.11
N ILE A 73 12.74 -1.21 14.21
CA ILE A 73 11.75 -0.87 13.17
C ILE A 73 11.74 0.62 12.83
N GLU A 74 11.97 1.49 13.82
CA GLU A 74 11.92 2.93 13.62
C GLU A 74 13.19 3.45 12.93
N LYS A 75 14.36 2.87 13.21
CA LYS A 75 15.64 3.36 12.68
C LYS A 75 16.13 2.64 11.43
N GLU A 76 15.79 1.37 11.26
CA GLU A 76 16.38 0.51 10.21
C GLU A 76 15.53 0.47 8.93
N PHE A 77 14.34 1.07 8.94
CA PHE A 77 13.46 1.18 7.77
C PHE A 77 13.34 2.61 7.27
N LYS A 78 13.66 2.80 5.98
CA LYS A 78 13.49 4.06 5.25
C LYS A 78 12.08 4.14 4.67
N LEU A 79 11.39 5.26 4.93
CA LEU A 79 10.09 5.56 4.32
C LEU A 79 10.28 5.98 2.85
N HIS A 80 9.48 5.39 1.97
CA HIS A 80 9.27 5.81 0.59
C HIS A 80 7.77 5.95 0.37
N ILE A 81 7.30 7.10 -0.11
CA ILE A 81 5.88 7.39 -0.28
C ILE A 81 5.53 7.18 -1.75
N ASP A 82 4.77 6.13 -2.03
CA ASP A 82 4.27 5.82 -3.36
C ASP A 82 2.80 6.29 -3.51
N PRO A 83 2.44 6.97 -4.61
CA PRO A 83 1.08 7.48 -4.80
C PRO A 83 0.03 6.39 -5.07
N SER A 84 0.45 5.18 -5.44
CA SER A 84 -0.41 4.01 -5.69
C SER A 84 -0.48 3.07 -4.50
N PHE A 85 0.63 2.90 -3.77
CA PHE A 85 0.77 1.90 -2.69
C PHE A 85 0.86 2.50 -1.29
N GLY A 86 1.00 3.83 -1.15
CA GLY A 86 1.13 4.51 0.14
C GLY A 86 2.54 4.44 0.72
N ASN A 87 2.65 4.20 2.03
CA ASN A 87 3.93 4.13 2.72
C ASN A 87 4.63 2.78 2.50
N CYS A 88 5.76 2.82 1.81
CA CYS A 88 6.67 1.69 1.64
C CYS A 88 7.86 1.83 2.59
N TYR A 89 8.27 0.73 3.22
CA TYR A 89 9.37 0.71 4.20
C TYR A 89 10.49 -0.21 3.73
N THR A 90 11.62 0.40 3.35
CA THR A 90 12.79 -0.32 2.83
C THR A 90 13.84 -0.48 3.92
N PHE A 91 14.19 -1.72 4.23
CA PHE A 91 15.29 -2.04 5.13
C PHE A 91 16.61 -2.10 4.40
N ASN A 92 17.70 -1.84 5.13
CA ASN A 92 19.05 -1.84 4.57
C ASN A 92 19.19 -0.87 3.37
N ALA A 93 18.49 0.28 3.44
CA ALA A 93 18.45 1.26 2.36
C ALA A 93 19.65 2.24 2.37
N LYS A 94 20.53 2.13 3.37
CA LYS A 94 21.69 3.01 3.56
C LYS A 94 22.92 2.36 2.90
N PRO A 95 23.46 2.92 1.81
CA PRO A 95 24.58 2.30 1.09
C PRO A 95 25.88 2.26 1.94
N ASN A 96 26.04 3.22 2.85
CA ASN A 96 27.20 3.34 3.73
C ASN A 96 27.18 2.42 4.96
N ALA A 97 26.09 1.69 5.20
CA ALA A 97 25.93 0.81 6.35
C ALA A 97 25.17 -0.45 5.93
N THR A 98 25.65 -1.09 4.85
CA THR A 98 24.98 -2.24 4.25
C THR A 98 25.14 -3.45 5.16
N LEU A 99 24.02 -3.97 5.65
CA LEU A 99 23.95 -5.20 6.42
C LEU A 99 24.04 -6.40 5.47
N ALA A 100 24.95 -7.33 5.75
CA ALA A 100 25.13 -8.57 5.00
C ALA A 100 24.66 -9.77 5.82
N SER A 101 24.14 -10.80 5.15
CA SER A 101 23.78 -12.06 5.80
C SER A 101 25.05 -12.78 6.23
N SER A 102 25.09 -13.26 7.47
CA SER A 102 26.26 -14.00 7.96
C SER A 102 26.39 -15.38 7.32
N ARG A 103 25.25 -16.01 6.97
CA ARG A 103 25.16 -17.30 6.29
C ARG A 103 23.94 -17.34 5.38
N ALA A 104 23.92 -18.27 4.44
CA ALA A 104 22.69 -18.62 3.72
C ALA A 104 21.78 -19.43 4.65
N GLY A 105 20.48 -19.16 4.58
CA GLY A 105 19.47 -19.90 5.33
C GLY A 105 18.39 -19.00 5.90
N PRO A 106 17.21 -19.55 6.21
CA PRO A 106 16.07 -18.77 6.64
C PRO A 106 16.38 -17.89 7.84
N SER A 107 16.97 -18.44 8.91
CA SER A 107 17.22 -17.74 10.18
C SER A 107 18.18 -16.55 10.08
N TYR A 108 19.02 -16.53 9.05
CA TYR A 108 20.01 -15.48 8.82
C TYR A 108 19.49 -14.42 7.82
N GLY A 109 18.56 -14.82 6.96
CA GLY A 109 17.80 -13.92 6.10
C GLY A 109 16.75 -13.09 6.86
N ARG A 110 16.06 -12.23 6.11
CA ARG A 110 14.95 -11.44 6.63
C ARG A 110 13.75 -12.34 6.90
N TRP A 111 13.33 -12.42 8.16
CA TRP A 111 12.06 -13.04 8.54
C TRP A 111 10.99 -11.98 8.80
N ARG A 112 9.80 -12.23 8.23
CA ARG A 112 8.56 -11.51 8.57
C ARG A 112 7.49 -12.55 8.86
N ARG A 113 7.08 -12.70 10.11
CA ARG A 113 5.86 -13.46 10.45
C ARG A 113 4.66 -12.66 9.92
N ARG A 114 3.82 -13.30 9.10
CA ARG A 114 2.57 -12.72 8.59
C ARG A 114 1.59 -12.48 9.71
#